data_AF-A0A258SBU0-F1
#
_entry.id   AF-A0A258SBU0-F1
#
_cell.length_a   1.000
_cell.length_b   1.000
_cell.length_c   1.000
_cell.angle_alpha   90.00
_cell.angle_beta   90.00
_cell.angle_gamma   90.00
#
_symmetry.space_group_name_H-M   'P 1'
#
loop_
_entity.id
_entity.type
_entity.pdbx_description
1 polymer ?
#
loop_
_entity_poly.entity_id
_entity_poly.type
_entity_poly.pdbx_seq_one_letter_code
_entity_poly.pdbx_strand_id
1 'polypeptide(L)'
;MAEHQRAELSAAFKVKAISLIIVVALVLLYWWTFNDESRAESRYRLAQSAAPDIIPSAPIALHGDIRVIGIAGDGEPVDRSDRDERGNVRRYREGCDALCAALLAMPAVRSVTVVSLDLFKEAPKPGAGTRFRLVPRAQCSAPTVLPQNPDALRDPADAAAARRLEERAWPGNVAGNPKWTAVFLQRQSLATEWALRLSTRDCIIAEPPKPHADFTIGKYVYERFGRSPPSYEWNWSFDALPVTASLLQVTDGQGRIRFRQTHASTLMLIRPLLPGLVGFVSYATPVFGWLRTPLINDSADREIDDNSRLLKYTTLTPTKITGQSIPLVKARLIELVGNRSAPASDPAFGLVDGWMQSLGLATVQDDDRKLLVDLIKDKRVTQFQSIDDAIVHFGDDLTVLHAPILRRIAADGANREVVQPLAAQLYRLPDRSPAIIALEDAILKDPKKRRYADGLIVQQADRGAAAVPLLIRIIREHAERSQIAREQAINNHPDQEIEPIAAARIALCRIGPAAIGAVDALREMMANDLLPERTLDDINWKVMLARIGTPLHEITKPSSRGQITEAKFQERLGKNMVDFDVRRGCDVSSV
;
A
#
# COMPACT_ATOMS: atom_id res chain seq x y z
N MET A 1 66.46 -20.07 49.99
CA MET A 1 66.17 -18.99 49.02
C MET A 1 64.89 -19.21 48.21
N ALA A 2 64.58 -20.43 47.75
CA ALA A 2 63.37 -20.70 46.96
C ALA A 2 62.02 -20.63 47.72
N GLU A 3 61.99 -20.88 49.03
CA GLU A 3 60.76 -20.78 49.83
C GLU A 3 60.33 -19.33 50.13
N HIS A 4 61.28 -18.41 50.31
CA HIS A 4 60.96 -17.02 50.59
C HIS A 4 60.35 -16.32 49.36
N GLN A 5 60.85 -16.64 48.15
CA GLN A 5 60.27 -16.15 46.89
C GLN A 5 58.86 -16.70 46.61
N ARG A 6 58.54 -17.95 47.02
CA ARG A 6 57.19 -18.52 46.88
C ARG A 6 56.17 -17.84 47.81
N ALA A 7 56.57 -17.47 49.02
CA ALA A 7 55.71 -16.78 49.97
C ALA A 7 55.38 -15.35 49.50
N GLU A 8 56.36 -14.61 48.96
CA GLU A 8 56.14 -13.27 48.41
C GLU A 8 55.29 -13.26 47.14
N LEU A 9 55.48 -14.24 46.23
CA LEU A 9 54.62 -14.41 45.05
C LEU A 9 53.16 -14.74 45.43
N SER A 10 52.95 -15.53 46.49
CA SER A 10 51.61 -15.85 47.01
C SER A 10 50.90 -14.63 47.60
N ALA A 11 51.62 -13.79 48.36
CA ALA A 11 51.07 -12.56 48.93
C ALA A 11 50.73 -11.53 47.85
N ALA A 12 51.63 -11.32 46.88
CA ALA A 12 51.39 -10.41 45.76
C ALA A 12 50.21 -10.85 44.87
N PHE A 13 50.04 -12.16 44.66
CA PHE A 13 48.90 -12.71 43.92
C PHE A 13 47.57 -12.51 44.66
N LYS A 14 47.55 -12.73 45.99
CA LYS A 14 46.37 -12.49 46.83
C LYS A 14 45.97 -11.01 46.85
N VAL A 15 46.93 -10.09 46.97
CA VAL A 15 46.65 -8.65 46.94
C VAL A 15 46.08 -8.25 45.58
N LYS A 16 46.66 -8.72 44.46
CA LYS A 16 46.13 -8.45 43.12
C LYS A 16 44.72 -9.04 42.90
N ALA A 17 44.47 -10.25 43.40
CA ALA A 17 43.16 -10.88 43.32
C ALA A 17 42.10 -10.12 44.15
N ILE A 18 42.45 -9.67 45.36
CA ILE A 18 41.58 -8.86 46.22
C ILE A 18 41.31 -7.49 45.57
N SER A 19 42.33 -6.82 45.03
CA SER A 19 42.16 -5.56 44.31
C SER A 19 41.27 -5.73 43.07
N LEU A 20 41.41 -6.83 42.32
CA LEU A 20 40.54 -7.13 41.18
C LEU A 20 39.09 -7.35 41.63
N ILE A 21 38.87 -8.10 42.71
CA ILE A 21 37.53 -8.33 43.27
C ILE A 21 36.90 -7.00 43.75
N ILE A 22 37.66 -6.15 44.43
CA ILE A 22 37.18 -4.83 44.88
C ILE A 22 36.82 -3.95 43.68
N VAL A 23 37.66 -3.91 42.64
CA VAL A 23 37.38 -3.16 41.41
C VAL A 23 36.12 -3.69 40.73
N VAL A 24 35.98 -5.02 40.58
CA VAL A 24 34.78 -5.64 39.99
C VAL A 24 33.54 -5.33 40.82
N ALA A 25 33.62 -5.41 42.16
CA ALA A 25 32.52 -5.09 43.05
C ALA A 25 32.12 -3.61 42.98
N LEU A 26 33.09 -2.69 42.92
CA LEU A 26 32.85 -1.25 42.75
C LEU A 26 32.23 -0.93 41.38
N VAL A 27 32.70 -1.59 40.31
CA VAL A 27 32.09 -1.45 38.97
C VAL A 27 30.65 -1.97 39.00
N LEU A 28 30.39 -3.14 39.59
CA LEU A 28 29.03 -3.69 39.69
C LEU A 28 28.09 -2.82 40.54
N LEU A 29 28.58 -2.28 41.66
CA LEU A 29 27.82 -1.34 42.52
C LEU A 29 27.52 -0.03 41.78
N TYR A 30 28.52 0.56 41.13
CA TYR A 30 28.35 1.76 40.31
C TYR A 30 27.37 1.51 39.15
N TRP A 31 27.40 0.32 38.55
CA TRP A 31 26.45 -0.06 37.51
C TRP A 31 25.02 -0.24 38.03
N TRP A 32 24.87 -0.76 39.25
CA TRP A 32 23.56 -0.97 39.84
C TRP A 32 22.89 0.37 40.19
N THR A 33 23.65 1.32 40.77
CA THR A 33 23.14 2.65 41.14
C THR A 33 22.72 3.49 39.92
N PHE A 34 23.53 3.51 38.84
CA PHE A 34 23.17 4.27 37.63
C PHE A 34 21.94 3.71 36.90
N ASN A 35 21.78 2.38 36.90
CA ASN A 35 20.58 1.76 36.33
C ASN A 35 19.33 2.15 37.12
N ASP A 36 19.41 2.18 38.45
CA ASP A 36 18.27 2.52 39.30
C ASP A 36 17.91 4.01 39.23
N GLU A 37 18.89 4.92 39.15
CA GLU A 37 18.65 6.34 38.90
C GLU A 37 17.99 6.58 37.53
N SER A 38 18.49 5.95 36.46
CA SER A 38 17.91 6.05 35.12
C SER A 38 16.46 5.53 35.07
N ARG A 39 16.18 4.43 35.76
CA ARG A 39 14.82 3.86 35.88
C ARG A 39 13.90 4.77 36.68
N ALA A 40 14.37 5.30 37.81
CA ALA A 40 13.61 6.22 38.64
C ALA A 40 13.27 7.51 37.86
N GLU A 41 14.25 8.06 37.14
CA GLU A 41 14.05 9.23 36.29
C GLU A 41 13.10 8.94 35.12
N SER A 42 13.19 7.77 34.49
CA SER A 42 12.25 7.36 33.43
C SER A 42 10.80 7.29 33.95
N ARG A 43 10.59 6.75 35.16
CA ARG A 43 9.28 6.71 35.83
C ARG A 43 8.80 8.12 36.20
N TYR A 44 9.69 8.95 36.73
CA TYR A 44 9.38 10.34 37.07
C TYR A 44 8.96 11.14 35.83
N ARG A 45 9.75 11.10 34.75
CA ARG A 45 9.44 11.78 33.48
C ARG A 45 8.13 11.29 32.88
N LEU A 46 7.88 9.98 32.92
CA LEU A 46 6.62 9.42 32.44
C LEU A 46 5.43 9.97 33.24
N ALA A 47 5.51 9.94 34.58
CA ALA A 47 4.46 10.45 35.46
C ALA A 47 4.20 11.96 35.25
N GLN A 48 5.24 12.75 34.99
CA GLN A 48 5.14 14.18 34.69
C GLN A 48 4.59 14.50 33.29
N SER A 49 4.57 13.53 32.38
CA SER A 49 4.11 13.72 31.00
C SER A 49 2.65 13.37 30.79
N ALA A 50 2.07 12.56 31.68
CA ALA A 50 0.66 12.22 31.64
C ALA A 50 -0.18 13.39 32.20
N ALA A 51 -1.00 14.02 31.35
CA ALA A 51 -2.05 14.91 31.84
C ALA A 51 -3.19 14.07 32.44
N PRO A 52 -3.85 14.55 33.51
CA PRO A 52 -4.93 13.80 34.14
C PRO A 52 -6.10 13.62 33.18
N ASP A 53 -6.54 12.37 33.05
CA ASP A 53 -7.66 12.00 32.21
C ASP A 53 -8.96 12.64 32.72
N ILE A 54 -9.81 13.03 31.76
CA ILE A 54 -11.17 13.50 32.01
C ILE A 54 -12.08 12.56 31.25
N ILE A 55 -12.76 11.67 31.97
CA ILE A 55 -13.69 10.71 31.39
C ILE A 55 -15.12 11.21 31.65
N PRO A 56 -15.93 11.47 30.60
CA PRO A 56 -17.29 11.92 30.81
C PRO A 56 -18.15 10.79 31.38
N SER A 57 -19.10 11.14 32.24
CA SER A 57 -20.05 10.18 32.84
C SER A 57 -21.12 9.68 31.87
N ALA A 58 -21.31 10.37 30.74
CA ALA A 58 -22.20 10.01 29.65
C ALA A 58 -21.60 10.45 28.30
N PRO A 59 -21.97 9.81 27.18
CA PRO A 59 -21.46 10.21 25.86
C PRO A 59 -21.72 11.69 25.54
N ILE A 60 -20.70 12.38 25.03
CA ILE A 60 -20.77 13.79 24.65
C ILE A 60 -21.60 13.93 23.37
N ALA A 61 -22.72 14.65 23.45
CA ALA A 61 -23.60 14.93 22.31
C ALA A 61 -22.96 15.91 21.31
N LEU A 62 -22.32 15.37 20.28
CA LEU A 62 -21.70 16.15 19.20
C LEU A 62 -22.77 16.75 18.29
N HIS A 63 -22.65 18.05 18.01
CA HIS A 63 -23.57 18.80 17.15
C HIS A 63 -22.90 20.07 16.62
N GLY A 64 -23.52 20.70 15.63
CA GLY A 64 -23.08 21.99 15.10
C GLY A 64 -21.83 21.91 14.22
N ASP A 65 -20.99 22.94 14.25
CA ASP A 65 -19.73 23.01 13.51
C ASP A 65 -18.61 22.35 14.34
N ILE A 66 -17.98 21.28 13.83
CA ILE A 66 -16.95 20.52 14.55
C ILE A 66 -15.58 20.78 13.91
N ARG A 67 -14.54 20.95 14.73
CA ARG A 67 -13.15 21.05 14.28
C ARG A 67 -12.37 19.80 14.67
N VAL A 68 -11.69 19.18 13.71
CA VAL A 68 -10.84 18.00 13.89
C VAL A 68 -9.39 18.40 13.65
N ILE A 69 -8.50 18.10 14.60
CA ILE A 69 -7.09 18.51 14.58
C ILE A 69 -6.18 17.30 14.80
N GLY A 70 -5.21 17.09 13.92
CA GLY A 70 -4.09 16.17 14.16
C GLY A 70 -4.45 14.69 14.31
N ILE A 71 -5.73 14.34 14.10
CA ILE A 71 -6.16 12.96 13.90
C ILE A 71 -5.84 12.67 12.45
N ALA A 72 -4.74 11.94 12.22
CA ALA A 72 -4.48 11.40 10.90
C ALA A 72 -5.58 10.38 10.60
N GLY A 73 -6.40 10.66 9.59
CA GLY A 73 -7.19 9.60 8.96
C GLY A 73 -6.25 8.58 8.32
N ASP A 74 -6.75 7.36 8.13
CA ASP A 74 -6.07 6.23 7.46
C ASP A 74 -5.77 6.49 5.95
N GLY A 75 -5.58 7.75 5.56
CA GLY A 75 -4.93 8.06 4.29
C GLY A 75 -3.56 7.42 4.30
N GLU A 76 -3.20 6.78 3.18
CA GLU A 76 -1.86 6.22 3.01
C GLU A 76 -0.83 7.24 3.49
N PRO A 77 0.19 6.83 4.28
CA PRO A 77 1.29 7.71 4.58
C PRO A 77 1.78 8.22 3.23
N VAL A 78 1.80 9.55 3.06
CA VAL A 78 2.31 10.17 1.84
C VAL A 78 3.60 9.46 1.49
N ASP A 79 3.63 8.77 0.35
CA ASP A 79 4.89 8.26 -0.15
C ASP A 79 5.83 9.45 -0.14
N ARG A 80 6.93 9.37 0.62
CA ARG A 80 7.91 10.45 0.71
C ARG A 80 8.48 10.81 -0.68
N SER A 81 8.21 9.97 -1.68
CA SER A 81 8.47 10.17 -3.10
C SER A 81 7.40 10.98 -3.87
N ASP A 82 6.15 11.08 -3.40
CA ASP A 82 5.08 11.87 -4.05
C ASP A 82 5.35 13.36 -3.86
N ARG A 83 6.10 13.90 -4.81
CA ARG A 83 6.51 15.31 -4.85
C ARG A 83 5.72 16.05 -5.92
N ASP A 84 5.36 17.30 -5.62
CA ASP A 84 4.87 18.22 -6.63
C ASP A 84 5.95 18.50 -7.70
N GLU A 85 5.57 19.20 -8.76
CA GLU A 85 6.48 19.59 -9.86
C GLU A 85 7.70 20.42 -9.39
N ARG A 86 7.70 20.88 -8.13
CA ARG A 86 8.76 21.66 -7.50
C ARG A 86 9.59 20.84 -6.52
N GLY A 87 9.35 19.53 -6.40
CA GLY A 87 10.10 18.64 -5.52
C GLY A 87 9.66 18.66 -4.06
N ASN A 88 8.54 19.30 -3.71
CA ASN A 88 8.00 19.28 -2.34
C ASN A 88 7.14 18.04 -2.16
N VAL A 89 7.31 17.32 -1.04
CA VAL A 89 6.37 16.27 -0.64
C VAL A 89 4.97 16.88 -0.67
N ARG A 90 4.06 16.28 -1.45
CA ARG A 90 2.67 16.75 -1.50
C ARG A 90 2.14 16.68 -0.08
N ARG A 91 1.87 17.84 0.51
CA ARG A 91 1.32 17.96 1.87
C ARG A 91 0.13 17.01 2.00
N TYR A 92 -0.09 16.48 3.20
CA TYR A 92 -1.31 15.75 3.57
C TYR A 92 -2.48 16.29 2.74
N ARG A 93 -3.07 15.47 1.86
CA ARG A 93 -4.24 15.93 1.11
C ARG A 93 -5.25 16.38 2.15
N GLU A 94 -5.54 17.68 2.18
CA GLU A 94 -6.58 18.31 2.99
C GLU A 94 -7.94 17.80 2.47
N GLY A 95 -8.26 16.53 2.76
CA GLY A 95 -9.46 15.84 2.35
C GLY A 95 -10.37 15.56 3.54
N CYS A 96 -11.61 15.18 3.24
CA CYS A 96 -12.51 14.65 4.26
C CYS A 96 -12.17 13.17 4.47
N ASP A 97 -11.53 12.85 5.60
CA ASP A 97 -11.20 11.48 5.99
C ASP A 97 -12.42 10.71 6.56
N ALA A 98 -12.19 9.51 7.08
CA ALA A 98 -13.23 8.67 7.67
C ALA A 98 -13.95 9.31 8.86
N LEU A 99 -13.22 9.99 9.74
CA LEU A 99 -13.81 10.69 10.88
C LEU A 99 -14.65 11.88 10.41
N CYS A 100 -14.15 12.67 9.45
CA CYS A 100 -14.90 13.74 8.82
C CYS A 100 -16.19 13.22 8.18
N ALA A 101 -16.12 12.13 7.42
CA ALA A 101 -17.28 11.53 6.78
C ALA A 101 -18.33 11.07 7.81
N ALA A 102 -17.91 10.34 8.84
CA ALA A 102 -18.80 9.88 9.89
C ALA A 102 -19.48 11.03 10.65
N LEU A 103 -18.72 12.10 10.96
CA LEU A 103 -19.28 13.31 11.56
C LEU A 103 -20.28 13.99 10.62
N LEU A 104 -19.97 14.13 9.32
CA LEU A 104 -20.89 14.72 8.34
C LEU A 104 -22.16 13.88 8.11
N ALA A 105 -22.11 12.57 8.34
CA ALA A 105 -23.28 11.71 8.28
C ALA A 105 -24.27 11.95 9.43
N MET A 106 -23.83 12.56 10.54
CA MET A 106 -24.67 12.84 11.70
C MET A 106 -25.62 14.02 11.41
N PRO A 107 -26.95 13.85 11.56
CA PRO A 107 -27.91 14.93 11.27
C PRO A 107 -27.72 16.20 12.12
N ALA A 108 -27.16 16.05 13.33
CA ALA A 108 -26.93 17.16 14.25
C ALA A 108 -25.66 17.98 13.90
N VAL A 109 -24.79 17.46 13.03
CA VAL A 109 -23.54 18.12 12.62
C VAL A 109 -23.79 18.93 11.36
N ARG A 110 -23.40 20.20 11.40
CA ARG A 110 -23.57 21.16 10.30
C ARG A 110 -22.36 21.19 9.37
N SER A 111 -21.16 21.10 9.94
CA SER A 111 -19.91 21.09 9.17
C SER A 111 -18.77 20.49 9.96
N VAL A 112 -17.72 20.06 9.26
CA VAL A 112 -16.49 19.54 9.86
C VAL A 112 -15.29 20.28 9.28
N THR A 113 -14.47 20.90 10.12
CA THR A 113 -13.21 21.53 9.71
C THR A 113 -12.05 20.61 10.03
N VAL A 114 -11.34 20.12 9.01
CA VAL A 114 -10.19 19.24 9.17
C VAL A 114 -8.91 20.06 9.12
N VAL A 115 -8.07 19.90 10.13
CA VAL A 115 -6.77 20.55 10.23
C VAL A 115 -5.70 19.48 10.34
N SER A 116 -4.91 19.33 9.27
CA SER A 116 -3.72 18.50 9.31
C SER A 116 -2.64 19.19 10.14
N LEU A 117 -2.00 18.45 11.03
CA LEU A 117 -0.79 18.88 11.70
C LEU A 117 0.37 18.16 11.03
N ASP A 118 1.34 18.93 10.53
CA ASP A 118 2.65 18.35 10.28
C ASP A 118 3.17 17.79 11.60
N LEU A 119 3.60 16.53 11.58
CA LEU A 119 4.28 15.86 12.68
C LEU A 119 5.31 16.85 13.26
N PHE A 120 5.00 17.38 14.45
CA PHE A 120 5.81 18.33 15.22
C PHE A 120 5.89 19.75 14.64
N LYS A 121 4.93 20.63 14.99
CA LYS A 121 5.15 22.04 15.40
C LYS A 121 3.84 22.79 15.68
N GLU A 122 3.72 23.27 16.93
CA GLU A 122 2.79 24.32 17.40
C GLU A 122 1.28 24.06 17.25
N ALA A 123 0.46 24.76 18.06
CA ALA A 123 -0.97 24.73 17.92
C ALA A 123 -1.37 25.32 16.54
N PRO A 124 -2.32 24.72 15.82
CA PRO A 124 -2.68 25.20 14.49
C PRO A 124 -3.29 26.61 14.58
N LYS A 125 -3.00 27.45 13.58
CA LYS A 125 -3.55 28.81 13.53
C LYS A 125 -5.10 28.78 13.57
N PRO A 126 -5.76 29.79 14.17
CA PRO A 126 -7.23 29.82 14.29
C PRO A 126 -7.99 29.66 12.97
N GLY A 127 -7.40 30.08 11.84
CA GLY A 127 -7.95 29.91 10.49
C GLY A 127 -7.29 28.83 9.63
N ALA A 128 -6.60 27.85 10.23
CA ALA A 128 -6.02 26.72 9.49
C ALA A 128 -7.05 25.60 9.26
N GLY A 129 -6.92 24.92 8.12
CA GLY A 129 -7.71 23.75 7.73
C GLY A 129 -8.77 24.04 6.68
N THR A 130 -9.50 23.00 6.32
CA THR A 130 -10.57 23.04 5.30
C THR A 130 -11.89 22.62 5.93
N ARG A 131 -12.94 23.42 5.70
CA ARG A 131 -14.29 23.13 6.19
C ARG A 131 -15.06 22.33 5.14
N PHE A 132 -15.65 21.24 5.57
CA PHE A 132 -16.51 20.40 4.77
C PHE A 132 -17.95 20.50 5.25
N ARG A 133 -18.89 20.55 4.31
CA ARG A 133 -20.33 20.53 4.58
C ARG A 133 -21.01 19.56 3.64
N LEU A 134 -21.95 18.80 4.20
CA LEU A 134 -22.85 17.97 3.41
C LEU A 134 -24.10 18.78 3.09
N VAL A 135 -24.36 19.02 1.81
CA VAL A 135 -25.50 19.81 1.33
C VAL A 135 -26.28 19.03 0.28
N PRO A 136 -27.57 19.33 0.06
CA PRO A 136 -28.35 18.70 -1.01
C PRO A 136 -27.72 18.95 -2.38
N ARG A 137 -27.83 17.99 -3.30
CA ARG A 137 -27.18 18.04 -4.62
C ARG A 137 -27.58 19.26 -5.47
N ALA A 138 -28.79 19.76 -5.27
CA ALA A 138 -29.28 20.99 -5.91
C ALA A 138 -28.51 22.26 -5.51
N GLN A 139 -27.73 22.22 -4.43
CA GLN A 139 -26.96 23.35 -3.90
C GLN A 139 -25.46 23.24 -4.22
N CYS A 140 -25.04 22.22 -4.99
CA CYS A 140 -23.63 22.04 -5.33
C CYS A 140 -23.22 23.02 -6.45
N SER A 141 -22.34 23.95 -6.12
CA SER A 141 -21.72 24.86 -7.09
C SER A 141 -20.39 24.34 -7.67
N ALA A 142 -19.85 23.27 -7.09
CA ALA A 142 -18.55 22.68 -7.43
C ALA A 142 -18.61 21.14 -7.42
N PRO A 143 -17.61 20.45 -8.02
CA PRO A 143 -17.47 19.01 -7.86
C PRO A 143 -17.45 18.61 -6.40
N THR A 144 -18.20 17.57 -6.05
CA THR A 144 -18.25 17.06 -4.68
C THR A 144 -16.90 16.48 -4.26
N VAL A 145 -16.52 16.72 -3.01
CA VAL A 145 -15.38 16.03 -2.39
C VAL A 145 -15.79 14.58 -2.09
N LEU A 146 -14.93 13.62 -2.44
CA LEU A 146 -15.08 12.23 -2.04
C LEU A 146 -14.39 11.99 -0.70
N PRO A 147 -15.05 11.34 0.27
CA PRO A 147 -14.39 10.88 1.49
C PRO A 147 -13.23 9.94 1.20
N GLN A 148 -12.12 10.12 1.92
CA GLN A 148 -10.97 9.22 1.86
C GLN A 148 -11.17 8.08 2.87
N ASN A 149 -11.16 6.85 2.36
CA ASN A 149 -11.29 5.61 3.14
C ASN A 149 -12.39 5.69 4.23
N PRO A 150 -13.66 6.00 3.88
CA PRO A 150 -14.73 6.14 4.86
C PRO A 150 -15.00 4.85 5.67
N ASP A 151 -14.53 3.71 5.16
CA ASP A 151 -14.61 2.41 5.81
C ASP A 151 -13.61 2.21 6.96
N ALA A 152 -12.71 3.17 7.24
CA ALA A 152 -11.75 3.09 8.34
C ALA A 152 -12.39 3.25 9.74
N LEU A 153 -13.45 4.06 9.85
CA LEU A 153 -14.14 4.28 11.13
C LEU A 153 -15.25 3.23 11.34
N ARG A 154 -14.86 1.98 11.66
CA ARG A 154 -15.82 0.89 11.93
C ARG A 154 -16.18 0.78 13.38
N ASP A 155 -17.36 0.22 13.63
CA ASP A 155 -17.69 -0.32 14.93
C ASP A 155 -16.63 -1.38 15.32
N PRO A 156 -16.06 -1.34 16.53
CA PRO A 156 -15.11 -2.35 17.00
C PRO A 156 -15.62 -3.79 16.88
N ALA A 157 -16.93 -4.01 17.02
CA ALA A 157 -17.55 -5.32 16.83
C ALA A 157 -17.51 -5.77 15.37
N ASP A 158 -17.78 -4.87 14.42
CA ASP A 158 -17.69 -5.14 12.98
C ASP A 158 -16.23 -5.35 12.56
N ALA A 159 -15.30 -4.57 13.09
CA ALA A 159 -13.86 -4.75 12.85
C ALA A 159 -13.36 -6.09 13.40
N ALA A 160 -13.87 -6.55 14.55
CA ALA A 160 -13.55 -7.87 15.10
C ALA A 160 -14.20 -9.00 14.28
N ALA A 161 -15.43 -8.81 13.79
CA ALA A 161 -16.10 -9.77 12.93
C ALA A 161 -15.38 -9.94 11.58
N ALA A 162 -14.98 -8.83 10.95
CA ALA A 162 -14.17 -8.82 9.72
C ALA A 162 -12.83 -9.53 9.93
N ARG A 163 -12.10 -9.21 11.02
CA ARG A 163 -10.85 -9.91 11.38
C ARG A 163 -11.04 -11.42 11.54
N ARG A 164 -12.09 -11.86 12.25
CA ARG A 164 -12.39 -13.30 12.39
C ARG A 164 -12.70 -13.98 11.06
N LEU A 165 -13.35 -13.26 10.13
CA LEU A 165 -13.61 -13.78 8.80
C LEU A 165 -12.33 -13.89 7.98
N GLU A 166 -11.44 -12.90 8.07
CA GLU A 166 -10.12 -12.91 7.41
C GLU A 166 -9.22 -14.03 7.94
N GLU A 167 -9.13 -14.19 9.26
CA GLU A 167 -8.40 -15.28 9.90
C GLU A 167 -8.90 -16.66 9.46
N ARG A 168 -10.21 -16.80 9.23
CA ARG A 168 -10.82 -18.05 8.71
C ARG A 168 -10.65 -18.22 7.20
N ALA A 169 -10.38 -17.14 6.48
CA ALA A 169 -10.22 -17.15 5.04
C ALA A 169 -8.76 -17.43 4.63
N TRP A 170 -7.82 -17.39 5.58
CA TRP A 170 -6.43 -17.86 5.44
C TRP A 170 -6.31 -19.35 5.86
N PRO A 171 -5.60 -20.26 5.15
CA PRO A 171 -4.71 -20.10 4.00
C PRO A 171 -5.26 -20.79 2.73
N GLY A 172 -5.58 -20.03 1.69
CA GLY A 172 -5.94 -20.58 0.39
C GLY A 172 -6.25 -19.46 -0.59
N ASN A 173 -5.81 -19.63 -1.85
CA ASN A 173 -5.88 -18.67 -2.96
C ASN A 173 -7.00 -17.62 -2.80
N VAL A 174 -6.57 -16.35 -2.69
CA VAL A 174 -7.41 -15.17 -2.48
C VAL A 174 -8.36 -14.94 -3.67
N ALA A 175 -7.97 -15.35 -4.87
CA ALA A 175 -8.78 -15.27 -6.07
C ALA A 175 -9.85 -16.37 -6.11
N GLY A 176 -11.14 -15.98 -6.03
CA GLY A 176 -12.29 -16.87 -6.24
C GLY A 176 -12.88 -17.53 -5.00
N ASN A 177 -12.44 -17.19 -3.78
CA ASN A 177 -13.11 -17.65 -2.56
C ASN A 177 -14.31 -16.74 -2.22
N PRO A 178 -15.57 -17.23 -2.27
CA PRO A 178 -16.76 -16.41 -2.02
C PRO A 178 -16.74 -15.74 -0.64
N LYS A 179 -16.05 -16.34 0.35
CA LYS A 179 -15.89 -15.77 1.69
C LYS A 179 -14.97 -14.55 1.69
N TRP A 180 -13.91 -14.54 0.88
CA TRP A 180 -13.03 -13.38 0.71
C TRP A 180 -13.77 -12.24 -0.01
N THR A 181 -14.50 -12.55 -1.08
CA THR A 181 -15.33 -11.57 -1.81
C THR A 181 -16.40 -10.95 -0.92
N ALA A 182 -17.06 -11.74 -0.06
CA ALA A 182 -18.03 -11.24 0.91
C ALA A 182 -17.40 -10.31 1.97
N VAL A 183 -16.22 -10.64 2.49
CA VAL A 183 -15.47 -9.79 3.42
C VAL A 183 -15.05 -8.48 2.74
N PHE A 184 -14.60 -8.55 1.49
CA PHE A 184 -14.17 -7.39 0.74
C PHE A 184 -15.33 -6.45 0.39
N LEU A 185 -16.47 -6.99 -0.05
CA LEU A 185 -17.67 -6.19 -0.33
C LEU A 185 -18.26 -5.60 0.96
N GLN A 186 -18.20 -6.32 2.08
CA GLN A 186 -18.49 -5.73 3.38
C GLN A 186 -17.52 -4.58 3.70
N ARG A 187 -16.23 -4.72 3.33
CA ARG A 187 -15.21 -3.70 3.53
C ARG A 187 -15.35 -2.45 2.66
N GLN A 188 -16.03 -2.50 1.50
CA GLN A 188 -16.23 -1.36 0.60
C GLN A 188 -17.65 -0.76 0.66
N SER A 189 -18.47 -1.24 1.58
CA SER A 189 -19.88 -0.88 1.64
C SER A 189 -20.12 0.59 2.01
N LEU A 190 -19.31 1.23 2.88
CA LEU A 190 -19.48 2.66 3.19
C LEU A 190 -18.94 3.55 2.08
N ALA A 191 -17.79 3.23 1.47
CA ALA A 191 -17.32 3.94 0.28
C ALA A 191 -18.38 3.91 -0.84
N THR A 192 -19.00 2.74 -1.05
CA THR A 192 -20.09 2.54 -2.00
C THR A 192 -21.31 3.41 -1.67
N GLU A 193 -21.74 3.41 -0.41
CA GLU A 193 -22.86 4.24 0.05
C GLU A 193 -22.60 5.73 -0.11
N TRP A 194 -21.38 6.18 0.22
CA TRP A 194 -20.97 7.55 -0.02
C TRP A 194 -20.98 7.90 -1.50
N ALA A 195 -20.41 7.08 -2.37
CA ALA A 195 -20.42 7.33 -3.81
C ALA A 195 -21.85 7.33 -4.40
N LEU A 196 -22.73 6.45 -3.95
CA LEU A 196 -24.17 6.48 -4.31
C LEU A 196 -24.85 7.75 -3.81
N ARG A 197 -24.69 8.08 -2.53
CA ARG A 197 -25.28 9.27 -1.90
C ARG A 197 -24.82 10.55 -2.59
N LEU A 198 -23.52 10.67 -2.84
CA LEU A 198 -22.91 11.85 -3.44
C LEU A 198 -23.18 11.95 -4.94
N SER A 199 -23.44 10.84 -5.63
CA SER A 199 -23.86 10.87 -7.03
C SER A 199 -25.35 11.19 -7.21
N THR A 200 -26.19 10.97 -6.20
CA THR A 200 -27.65 11.07 -6.35
C THR A 200 -28.31 12.18 -5.54
N ARG A 201 -28.00 12.33 -4.25
CA ARG A 201 -28.79 13.15 -3.31
C ARG A 201 -28.04 14.34 -2.74
N ASP A 202 -26.77 14.16 -2.39
CA ASP A 202 -26.00 15.15 -1.63
C ASP A 202 -24.68 15.47 -2.34
N CYS A 203 -23.97 16.48 -1.84
CA CYS A 203 -22.54 16.68 -2.10
C CYS A 203 -21.83 17.18 -0.85
N ILE A 204 -20.53 16.88 -0.79
CA ILE A 204 -19.61 17.50 0.16
C ILE A 204 -18.96 18.69 -0.53
N ILE A 205 -19.18 19.88 0.01
CA ILE A 205 -18.51 21.11 -0.43
C ILE A 205 -17.35 21.42 0.51
N ALA A 206 -16.23 21.85 -0.07
CA ALA A 206 -15.08 22.39 0.66
C ALA A 206 -15.16 23.92 0.70
N GLU A 207 -15.01 24.50 1.87
CA GLU A 207 -15.10 25.93 2.16
C GLU A 207 -13.92 26.39 3.03
N PRO A 208 -13.63 27.70 3.06
CA PRO A 208 -12.72 28.27 4.05
C PRO A 208 -13.18 27.94 5.49
N PRO A 209 -12.23 27.74 6.42
CA PRO A 209 -12.53 27.36 7.79
C PRO A 209 -13.30 28.45 8.52
N LYS A 210 -14.24 28.03 9.37
CA LYS A 210 -14.96 28.94 10.27
C LYS A 210 -14.10 29.18 11.53
N PRO A 211 -13.98 30.43 12.03
CA PRO A 211 -13.12 30.73 13.18
C PRO A 211 -13.60 30.08 14.49
N HIS A 212 -14.89 29.81 14.62
CA HIS A 212 -15.49 29.23 15.82
C HIS A 212 -16.18 27.91 15.48
N ALA A 213 -15.86 26.89 16.27
CA ALA A 213 -16.49 25.57 16.24
C ALA A 213 -17.23 25.33 17.56
N ASP A 214 -18.35 24.63 17.49
CA ASP A 214 -19.14 24.19 18.65
C ASP A 214 -18.43 23.08 19.42
N PHE A 215 -17.59 22.29 18.74
CA PHE A 215 -16.67 21.33 19.35
C PHE A 215 -15.32 21.30 18.63
N THR A 216 -14.26 21.02 19.39
CA THR A 216 -12.94 20.68 18.85
C THR A 216 -12.52 19.31 19.35
N ILE A 217 -12.26 18.41 18.41
CA ILE A 217 -11.66 17.09 18.61
C ILE A 217 -10.20 17.19 18.17
N GLY A 218 -9.26 17.01 19.08
CA GLY A 218 -7.83 17.15 18.78
C GLY A 218 -7.03 15.97 19.28
N LYS A 219 -6.14 15.45 18.43
CA LYS A 219 -5.03 14.60 18.80
C LYS A 219 -3.74 15.41 18.71
N TYR A 220 -3.00 15.44 19.81
CA TYR A 220 -1.74 16.16 19.90
C TYR A 220 -0.64 15.19 20.29
N VAL A 221 0.38 15.09 19.44
CA VAL A 221 1.58 14.32 19.73
C VAL A 221 2.72 15.27 20.02
N TYR A 222 3.38 15.10 21.16
CA TYR A 222 4.49 15.92 21.59
C TYR A 222 5.54 15.11 22.33
N GLU A 223 6.79 15.54 22.17
CA GLU A 223 7.91 15.01 22.94
C GLU A 223 8.15 15.90 24.17
N ARG A 224 8.38 15.28 25.32
CA ARG A 224 8.84 15.96 26.54
C ARG A 224 10.25 15.49 26.89
N PHE A 225 10.99 16.39 27.54
CA PHE A 225 12.37 16.15 28.00
C PHE A 225 13.40 15.98 26.88
N GLY A 226 13.21 16.67 25.75
CA GLY A 226 14.13 16.69 24.61
C GLY A 226 13.58 15.97 23.38
N ARG A 227 14.44 15.77 22.38
CA ARG A 227 14.10 15.04 21.15
C ARG A 227 14.54 13.59 21.23
N SER A 228 13.72 12.67 20.73
CA SER A 228 14.08 11.26 20.69
C SER A 228 15.30 11.02 19.78
N PRO A 229 16.32 10.27 20.23
CA PRO A 229 17.41 9.85 19.36
C PRO A 229 16.87 8.92 18.25
N PRO A 230 17.49 8.92 17.05
CA PRO A 230 16.96 8.23 15.87
C PRO A 230 16.91 6.68 15.99
N SER A 231 17.61 6.08 16.96
CA SER A 231 17.55 4.63 17.24
C SER A 231 16.78 4.34 18.54
N TYR A 232 15.51 3.91 18.40
CA TYR A 232 14.59 3.73 19.51
C TYR A 232 15.02 2.61 20.47
N GLU A 233 15.46 1.46 19.99
CA GLU A 233 15.63 0.28 20.87
C GLU A 233 17.07 0.08 21.39
N TRP A 234 18.05 0.81 20.84
CA TRP A 234 19.47 0.55 21.07
C TRP A 234 20.22 1.89 21.11
N ASN A 235 20.45 2.38 22.32
CA ASN A 235 21.21 3.60 22.59
C ASN A 235 22.31 3.28 23.61
N TRP A 236 23.50 3.84 23.42
CA TRP A 236 24.66 3.71 24.32
C TRP A 236 24.61 4.65 25.52
N SER A 237 23.55 5.44 25.67
CA SER A 237 23.33 6.29 26.83
C SER A 237 22.61 5.55 27.96
N PHE A 238 23.05 5.81 29.20
CA PHE A 238 22.35 5.45 30.44
C PHE A 238 21.23 6.45 30.79
N ASP A 239 21.15 7.58 30.10
CA ASP A 239 20.18 8.63 30.41
C ASP A 239 18.75 8.10 30.23
N ALA A 240 17.83 8.63 31.03
CA ALA A 240 16.41 8.47 30.75
C ALA A 240 16.11 9.10 29.39
N LEU A 241 15.38 8.36 28.55
CA LEU A 241 14.99 8.87 27.24
C LEU A 241 13.88 9.92 27.37
N PRO A 242 13.67 10.75 26.34
CA PRO A 242 12.48 11.58 26.22
C PRO A 242 11.20 10.75 26.34
N VAL A 243 10.10 11.43 26.67
CA VAL A 243 8.78 10.82 26.73
C VAL A 243 8.00 11.29 25.52
N THR A 244 7.46 10.34 24.77
CA THR A 244 6.47 10.64 23.72
C THR A 244 5.10 10.60 24.37
N ALA A 245 4.35 11.69 24.26
CA ALA A 245 2.99 11.78 24.76
C ALA A 245 2.03 12.07 23.60
N SER A 246 0.96 11.28 23.56
CA SER A 246 -0.22 11.50 22.72
C SER A 246 -1.37 11.92 23.63
N LEU A 247 -2.10 12.96 23.21
CA LEU A 247 -3.22 13.52 23.95
C LEU A 247 -4.42 13.59 23.01
N LEU A 248 -5.46 12.83 23.32
CA LEU A 248 -6.76 12.94 22.66
C LEU A 248 -7.69 13.78 23.54
N GLN A 249 -8.26 14.83 22.96
CA GLN A 249 -9.09 15.79 23.69
C GLN A 249 -10.34 16.19 22.91
N VAL A 250 -11.48 16.25 23.59
CA VAL A 250 -12.71 16.88 23.08
C VAL A 250 -13.04 18.10 23.93
N THR A 251 -13.17 19.24 23.28
CA THR A 251 -13.43 20.56 23.90
C THR A 251 -14.72 21.13 23.33
N ASP A 252 -15.55 21.77 24.15
CA ASP A 252 -16.74 22.48 23.66
C ASP A 252 -16.41 23.89 23.12
N GLY A 253 -17.41 24.57 22.55
CA GLY A 253 -17.26 25.91 21.95
C GLY A 253 -16.90 27.01 22.95
N GLN A 254 -16.96 26.74 24.26
CA GLN A 254 -16.49 27.65 25.32
C GLN A 254 -15.05 27.35 25.73
N GLY A 255 -14.39 26.38 25.10
CA GLY A 255 -13.03 25.95 25.45
C GLY A 255 -12.98 25.01 26.66
N ARG A 256 -14.11 24.49 27.15
CA ARG A 256 -14.12 23.57 28.29
C ARG A 256 -13.81 22.15 27.81
N ILE A 257 -12.88 21.50 28.50
CA ILE A 257 -12.49 20.12 28.21
C ILE A 257 -13.60 19.19 28.69
N ARG A 258 -14.19 18.44 27.76
CA ARG A 258 -15.28 17.48 28.02
C ARG A 258 -14.78 16.05 28.10
N PHE A 259 -13.71 15.75 27.36
CA PHE A 259 -12.99 14.48 27.40
C PHE A 259 -11.51 14.73 27.20
N ARG A 260 -10.68 13.99 27.93
CA ARG A 260 -9.23 13.97 27.76
C ARG A 260 -8.69 12.60 28.11
N GLN A 261 -7.86 12.06 27.24
CA GLN A 261 -7.07 10.88 27.54
C GLN A 261 -5.63 11.09 27.09
N THR A 262 -4.68 10.73 27.95
CA THR A 262 -3.25 10.86 27.66
C THR A 262 -2.58 9.49 27.64
N HIS A 263 -1.93 9.16 26.54
CA HIS A 263 -0.97 8.06 26.49
C HIS A 263 0.43 8.64 26.48
N ALA A 264 1.26 8.23 27.44
CA ALA A 264 2.65 8.59 27.50
C ALA A 264 3.50 7.32 27.50
N SER A 265 4.59 7.33 26.75
CA SER A 265 5.51 6.21 26.64
C SER A 265 6.96 6.67 26.60
N THR A 266 7.82 5.85 27.20
CA THR A 266 9.27 5.98 27.10
C THR A 266 9.90 4.59 27.16
N LEU A 267 11.22 4.50 27.00
CA LEU A 267 11.94 3.23 27.11
C LEU A 267 12.84 3.25 28.35
N MET A 268 12.47 2.41 29.31
CA MET A 268 13.17 2.27 30.58
C MET A 268 14.27 1.22 30.45
N LEU A 269 15.46 1.57 30.96
CA LEU A 269 16.61 0.68 31.00
C LEU A 269 16.36 -0.53 31.91
N ILE A 270 16.49 -1.76 31.40
CA ILE A 270 16.34 -2.99 32.20
C ILE A 270 17.66 -3.70 32.40
N ARG A 271 18.49 -3.86 31.36
CA ARG A 271 19.75 -4.59 31.50
C ARG A 271 20.87 -3.95 30.71
N PRO A 272 22.07 -3.90 31.29
CA PRO A 272 23.23 -3.53 30.53
C PRO A 272 23.62 -4.65 29.56
N LEU A 273 23.85 -4.31 28.29
CA LEU A 273 24.53 -5.08 27.25
C LEU A 273 23.79 -6.36 26.80
N LEU A 274 23.12 -6.28 25.65
CA LEU A 274 22.58 -7.46 24.97
C LEU A 274 23.30 -7.64 23.61
N PRO A 275 24.24 -8.59 23.48
CA PRO A 275 24.69 -9.01 22.16
C PRO A 275 23.54 -9.77 21.50
N GLY A 276 22.87 -9.17 20.51
CA GLY A 276 21.70 -9.76 19.86
C GLY A 276 21.73 -9.60 18.35
N LEU A 277 21.08 -10.52 17.64
CA LEU A 277 20.75 -10.38 16.24
C LEU A 277 19.30 -9.92 16.13
N VAL A 278 19.05 -8.73 15.58
CA VAL A 278 17.69 -8.29 15.25
C VAL A 278 17.42 -8.67 13.80
N GLY A 279 16.49 -9.61 13.61
CA GLY A 279 16.04 -10.05 12.30
C GLY A 279 14.94 -9.15 11.75
N PHE A 280 15.18 -8.53 10.62
CA PHE A 280 14.13 -8.09 9.71
C PHE A 280 13.82 -9.25 8.74
N VAL A 281 12.69 -9.17 8.04
CA VAL A 281 12.23 -10.21 7.10
C VAL A 281 13.30 -10.59 6.06
N SER A 282 14.29 -9.73 5.82
CA SER A 282 15.29 -9.88 4.77
C SER A 282 16.76 -9.93 5.23
N TYR A 283 17.09 -9.61 6.49
CA TYR A 283 18.47 -9.67 7.03
C TYR A 283 18.51 -9.57 8.56
N ALA A 284 19.57 -10.07 9.18
CA ALA A 284 19.83 -9.94 10.60
C ALA A 284 21.01 -8.99 10.85
N THR A 285 20.79 -7.96 11.67
CA THR A 285 21.87 -7.02 12.04
C THR A 285 22.34 -7.33 13.46
N PRO A 286 23.66 -7.49 13.71
CA PRO A 286 24.16 -7.56 15.07
C PRO A 286 23.98 -6.20 15.73
N VAL A 287 23.25 -6.16 16.83
CA VAL A 287 23.03 -4.94 17.59
C VAL A 287 23.72 -5.04 18.93
N PHE A 288 24.46 -3.98 19.27
CA PHE A 288 25.17 -3.82 20.54
C PHE A 288 24.64 -2.55 21.21
N GLY A 289 24.10 -2.70 22.42
CA GLY A 289 23.57 -1.57 23.18
C GLY A 289 22.93 -1.96 24.51
N TRP A 290 22.37 -0.97 25.19
CA TRP A 290 21.65 -1.16 26.44
C TRP A 290 20.21 -1.63 26.19
N LEU A 291 19.78 -2.70 26.88
CA LEU A 291 18.42 -3.23 26.72
C LEU A 291 17.42 -2.37 27.47
N ARG A 292 16.42 -1.87 26.74
CA ARG A 292 15.32 -1.08 27.30
C ARG A 292 13.97 -1.76 27.03
N THR A 293 12.99 -1.54 27.90
CA THR A 293 11.58 -1.95 27.69
C THR A 293 10.69 -0.73 27.58
N PRO A 294 9.59 -0.82 26.82
CA PRO A 294 8.47 0.10 26.95
C PRO A 294 8.06 0.27 28.41
N LEU A 295 8.02 1.52 28.84
CA LEU A 295 7.38 1.98 30.07
C LEU A 295 6.24 2.91 29.65
N ILE A 296 5.02 2.52 29.96
CA ILE A 296 3.78 3.15 29.51
C ILE A 296 2.88 3.45 30.72
N ASN A 297 2.05 4.50 30.62
CA ASN A 297 1.14 4.92 31.68
C ASN A 297 -0.23 4.21 31.66
N ASP A 298 -0.56 3.46 30.60
CA ASP A 298 -1.81 2.68 30.43
C ASP A 298 -1.50 1.19 30.17
N SER A 299 -2.44 0.28 30.44
CA SER A 299 -2.16 -1.14 30.74
C SER A 299 -2.15 -2.12 29.54
N ALA A 300 -2.14 -1.70 28.28
CA ALA A 300 -2.10 -2.69 27.18
C ALA A 300 -1.53 -2.20 25.83
N ASP A 301 -1.84 -0.97 25.41
CA ASP A 301 -1.59 -0.55 24.02
C ASP A 301 -0.42 0.45 23.90
N ARG A 302 0.31 0.39 22.78
CA ARG A 302 1.44 1.30 22.46
C ARG A 302 0.99 2.69 21.98
N GLU A 303 -0.31 2.88 21.74
CA GLU A 303 -0.91 4.13 21.24
C GLU A 303 -2.38 4.24 21.68
N ILE A 304 -2.95 5.46 21.68
CA ILE A 304 -4.39 5.68 21.85
C ILE A 304 -5.12 5.24 20.57
N ASP A 305 -6.05 4.31 20.70
CA ASP A 305 -7.05 4.03 19.65
C ASP A 305 -8.09 5.15 19.63
N ASP A 306 -7.81 6.21 18.86
CA ASP A 306 -8.63 7.43 18.84
C ASP A 306 -10.08 7.13 18.48
N ASN A 307 -10.28 6.27 17.47
CA ASN A 307 -11.59 5.91 16.95
C ASN A 307 -12.43 5.21 18.00
N SER A 308 -11.88 4.19 18.67
CA SER A 308 -12.57 3.47 19.75
C SER A 308 -12.96 4.40 20.91
N ARG A 309 -12.07 5.34 21.29
CA ARG A 309 -12.36 6.30 22.37
C ARG A 309 -13.43 7.31 21.97
N LEU A 310 -13.38 7.83 20.75
CA LEU A 310 -14.41 8.75 20.24
C LEU A 310 -15.77 8.07 20.15
N LEU A 311 -15.84 6.84 19.62
CA LEU A 311 -17.09 6.06 19.57
C LEU A 311 -17.66 5.75 20.95
N LYS A 312 -16.80 5.51 21.95
CA LYS A 312 -17.22 5.22 23.32
C LYS A 312 -17.73 6.44 24.09
N TYR A 313 -17.05 7.58 23.97
CA TYR A 313 -17.27 8.75 24.82
C TYR A 313 -18.00 9.91 24.14
N THR A 314 -18.41 9.75 22.89
CA THR A 314 -19.21 10.74 22.16
C THR A 314 -20.45 10.08 21.54
N THR A 315 -21.37 10.88 21.02
CA THR A 315 -22.51 10.38 20.22
C THR A 315 -22.14 10.11 18.77
N LEU A 316 -20.84 10.06 18.43
CA LEU A 316 -20.38 9.63 17.12
C LEU A 316 -20.85 8.20 16.87
N THR A 317 -21.69 8.03 15.88
CA THR A 317 -22.13 6.71 15.43
C THR A 317 -21.39 6.36 14.16
N PRO A 318 -20.83 5.14 14.04
CA PRO A 318 -20.35 4.66 12.75
C PRO A 318 -21.51 4.73 11.76
N THR A 319 -21.24 5.21 10.55
CA THR A 319 -22.23 5.16 9.48
C THR A 319 -22.63 3.70 9.30
N LYS A 320 -23.92 3.40 9.45
CA LYS A 320 -24.40 2.02 9.32
C LYS A 320 -24.44 1.65 7.85
N ILE A 321 -23.84 0.52 7.53
CA ILE A 321 -23.98 -0.15 6.25
C ILE A 321 -25.45 -0.56 6.14
N THR A 322 -26.20 0.16 5.32
CA THR A 322 -27.59 -0.13 4.98
C THR A 322 -27.73 -1.32 4.02
N GLY A 323 -26.62 -1.91 3.58
CA GLY A 323 -26.60 -3.08 2.70
C GLY A 323 -27.24 -2.78 1.34
N GLN A 324 -27.27 -1.50 0.94
CA GLN A 324 -27.97 -1.08 -0.26
C GLN A 324 -27.36 -1.71 -1.51
N SER A 325 -28.28 -2.15 -2.35
CA SER A 325 -28.17 -3.36 -3.15
C SER A 325 -27.39 -3.11 -4.44
N ILE A 326 -26.58 -4.09 -4.86
CA ILE A 326 -25.95 -4.16 -6.19
C ILE A 326 -26.88 -3.63 -7.33
N PRO A 327 -28.20 -3.91 -7.33
CA PRO A 327 -29.17 -3.27 -8.21
C PRO A 327 -29.13 -1.74 -8.29
N LEU A 328 -29.00 -1.02 -7.18
CA LEU A 328 -28.94 0.45 -7.16
C LEU A 328 -27.64 0.97 -7.78
N VAL A 329 -26.52 0.29 -7.51
CA VAL A 329 -25.23 0.59 -8.14
C VAL A 329 -25.33 0.39 -9.66
N LYS A 330 -25.83 -0.77 -10.10
CA LYS A 330 -26.03 -1.08 -11.51
C LYS A 330 -26.93 -0.02 -12.19
N ALA A 331 -28.08 0.29 -11.60
CA ALA A 331 -29.00 1.29 -12.14
C ALA A 331 -28.34 2.67 -12.28
N ARG A 332 -27.56 3.08 -11.28
CA ARG A 332 -26.85 4.36 -11.31
C ARG A 332 -25.76 4.40 -12.39
N LEU A 333 -25.00 3.32 -12.55
CA LEU A 333 -23.98 3.21 -13.60
C LEU A 333 -24.60 3.25 -15.01
N ILE A 334 -25.73 2.56 -15.22
CA ILE A 334 -26.48 2.59 -16.49
C ILE A 334 -26.94 4.03 -16.80
N GLU A 335 -27.53 4.72 -15.84
CA GLU A 335 -27.97 6.11 -15.99
C GLU A 335 -26.78 7.04 -16.35
N LEU A 336 -25.65 6.89 -15.66
CA LEU A 336 -24.47 7.73 -15.83
C LEU A 336 -23.83 7.57 -17.21
N VAL A 337 -23.71 6.33 -17.68
CA VAL A 337 -23.21 6.00 -19.02
C VAL A 337 -24.13 6.58 -20.10
N GLY A 338 -25.46 6.55 -19.89
CA GLY A 338 -26.43 7.18 -20.78
C GLY A 338 -26.37 8.72 -20.78
N ASN A 339 -25.99 9.33 -19.66
CA ASN A 339 -25.92 10.79 -19.51
C ASN A 339 -24.54 11.35 -19.86
N ARG A 340 -24.34 11.73 -21.13
CA ARG A 340 -23.07 12.33 -21.61
C ARG A 340 -22.72 13.70 -20.99
N SER A 341 -23.68 14.38 -20.37
CA SER A 341 -23.46 15.67 -19.72
C SER A 341 -22.86 15.54 -18.31
N ALA A 342 -22.86 14.34 -17.72
CA ALA A 342 -22.25 14.14 -16.41
C ALA A 342 -20.71 14.28 -16.49
N PRO A 343 -20.09 15.01 -15.54
CA PRO A 343 -18.64 15.23 -15.54
C PRO A 343 -17.90 13.93 -15.19
N ALA A 344 -16.64 13.82 -15.63
CA ALA A 344 -15.77 12.68 -15.27
C ALA A 344 -15.50 12.58 -13.76
N SER A 345 -15.69 13.69 -13.02
CA SER A 345 -15.58 13.74 -11.56
C SER A 345 -16.85 13.29 -10.83
N ASP A 346 -17.86 12.72 -11.53
CA ASP A 346 -19.04 12.20 -10.83
C ASP A 346 -18.65 11.00 -9.94
N PRO A 347 -19.01 11.03 -8.63
CA PRO A 347 -18.71 9.95 -7.69
C PRO A 347 -19.11 8.55 -8.14
N ALA A 348 -20.15 8.43 -8.98
CA ALA A 348 -20.63 7.12 -9.41
C ALA A 348 -19.62 6.37 -10.28
N PHE A 349 -18.66 7.03 -10.94
CA PHE A 349 -17.54 6.32 -11.59
C PHE A 349 -16.64 5.59 -10.59
N GLY A 350 -16.64 6.05 -9.32
CA GLY A 350 -16.03 5.35 -8.18
C GLY A 350 -16.60 3.96 -7.90
N LEU A 351 -17.83 3.69 -8.37
CA LEU A 351 -18.55 2.44 -8.10
C LEU A 351 -18.22 1.29 -9.07
N VAL A 352 -17.47 1.57 -10.14
CA VAL A 352 -17.24 0.63 -11.24
C VAL A 352 -16.54 -0.65 -10.76
N ASP A 353 -15.45 -0.53 -10.00
CA ASP A 353 -14.71 -1.70 -9.50
C ASP A 353 -15.54 -2.52 -8.50
N GLY A 354 -16.21 -1.86 -7.54
CA GLY A 354 -17.07 -2.54 -6.57
C GLY A 354 -18.25 -3.27 -7.24
N TRP A 355 -18.82 -2.70 -8.31
CA TRP A 355 -19.83 -3.40 -9.11
C TRP A 355 -19.25 -4.62 -9.83
N MET A 356 -18.08 -4.51 -10.48
CA MET A 356 -17.44 -5.62 -11.19
C MET A 356 -17.15 -6.81 -10.27
N GLN A 357 -16.64 -6.55 -9.07
CA GLN A 357 -16.41 -7.59 -8.05
C GLN A 357 -17.71 -8.25 -7.58
N SER A 358 -18.78 -7.47 -7.50
CA SER A 358 -20.08 -7.96 -7.04
C SER A 358 -20.72 -8.98 -7.99
N LEU A 359 -20.28 -9.01 -9.26
CA LEU A 359 -20.74 -9.99 -10.24
C LEU A 359 -20.44 -11.44 -9.80
N GLY A 360 -19.41 -11.66 -8.97
CA GLY A 360 -19.12 -12.98 -8.42
C GLY A 360 -20.09 -13.49 -7.36
N LEU A 361 -20.96 -12.62 -6.84
CA LEU A 361 -21.97 -12.99 -5.85
C LEU A 361 -23.36 -13.22 -6.44
N ALA A 362 -23.57 -12.93 -7.72
CA ALA A 362 -24.86 -12.96 -8.37
C ALA A 362 -24.81 -13.69 -9.72
N THR A 363 -25.97 -14.18 -10.18
CA THR A 363 -26.08 -14.67 -11.55
C THR A 363 -25.98 -13.49 -12.51
N VAL A 364 -24.95 -13.51 -13.33
CA VAL A 364 -24.66 -12.47 -14.33
C VAL A 364 -25.75 -12.44 -15.40
N GLN A 365 -26.26 -11.25 -15.71
CA GLN A 365 -27.29 -11.03 -16.73
C GLN A 365 -26.70 -10.42 -18.01
N ASP A 366 -27.43 -10.49 -19.12
CA ASP A 366 -27.00 -9.92 -20.41
C ASP A 366 -26.80 -8.39 -20.33
N ASP A 367 -27.63 -7.71 -19.54
CA ASP A 367 -27.49 -6.27 -19.28
C ASP A 367 -26.19 -5.92 -18.54
N ASP A 368 -25.62 -6.86 -17.76
CA ASP A 368 -24.31 -6.64 -17.11
C ASP A 368 -23.19 -6.66 -18.14
N ARG A 369 -23.27 -7.54 -19.15
CA ARG A 369 -22.31 -7.55 -20.28
C ARG A 369 -22.37 -6.25 -21.07
N LYS A 370 -23.59 -5.80 -21.39
CA LYS A 370 -23.82 -4.53 -22.07
C LYS A 370 -23.23 -3.36 -21.27
N LEU A 371 -23.50 -3.32 -19.95
CA LEU A 371 -22.98 -2.28 -19.08
C LEU A 371 -21.44 -2.26 -19.05
N LEU A 372 -20.78 -3.43 -18.93
CA LEU A 372 -19.31 -3.49 -18.97
C LEU A 372 -18.75 -2.93 -20.29
N VAL A 373 -19.35 -3.33 -21.42
CA VAL A 373 -18.95 -2.81 -22.75
C VAL A 373 -19.09 -1.29 -22.81
N ASP A 374 -20.18 -0.74 -22.30
CA ASP A 374 -20.43 0.70 -22.35
C ASP A 374 -19.53 1.48 -21.36
N LEU A 375 -19.21 0.91 -20.20
CA LEU A 375 -18.21 1.44 -19.26
C LEU A 375 -16.80 1.49 -19.86
N ILE A 376 -16.38 0.43 -20.55
CA ILE A 376 -15.07 0.39 -21.24
C ILE A 376 -14.98 1.50 -22.30
N LYS A 377 -16.07 1.73 -23.05
CA LYS A 377 -16.14 2.79 -24.06
C LYS A 377 -16.18 4.20 -23.49
N ASP A 378 -16.64 4.38 -22.25
CA ASP A 378 -16.81 5.69 -21.64
C ASP A 378 -15.49 6.25 -21.08
N LYS A 379 -14.91 7.22 -21.78
CA LYS A 379 -13.63 7.86 -21.41
C LYS A 379 -13.58 8.46 -20.00
N ARG A 380 -14.74 8.69 -19.38
CA ARG A 380 -14.85 9.22 -18.01
C ARG A 380 -14.49 8.18 -16.95
N VAL A 381 -14.65 6.89 -17.27
CA VAL A 381 -14.19 5.78 -16.45
C VAL A 381 -12.68 5.69 -16.54
N THR A 382 -11.98 5.74 -15.40
CA THR A 382 -10.51 5.80 -15.34
C THR A 382 -9.88 4.64 -14.55
N GLN A 383 -10.70 3.72 -14.05
CA GLN A 383 -10.28 2.59 -13.21
C GLN A 383 -10.98 1.31 -13.66
N PHE A 384 -10.20 0.24 -13.76
CA PHE A 384 -10.65 -1.10 -14.16
C PHE A 384 -9.91 -2.18 -13.36
N GLN A 385 -9.57 -1.90 -12.11
CA GLN A 385 -8.75 -2.80 -11.29
C GLN A 385 -9.38 -4.18 -11.10
N SER A 386 -10.73 -4.26 -11.12
CA SER A 386 -11.49 -5.51 -10.89
C SER A 386 -12.11 -6.10 -12.16
N ILE A 387 -11.59 -5.76 -13.34
CA ILE A 387 -12.12 -6.30 -14.61
C ILE A 387 -11.89 -7.81 -14.73
N ASP A 388 -10.87 -8.35 -14.08
CA ASP A 388 -10.59 -9.79 -14.05
C ASP A 388 -11.69 -10.57 -13.33
N ASP A 389 -12.20 -10.06 -12.21
CA ASP A 389 -13.36 -10.62 -11.52
C ASP A 389 -14.57 -10.67 -12.46
N ALA A 390 -14.87 -9.55 -13.13
CA ALA A 390 -15.97 -9.48 -14.07
C ALA A 390 -15.85 -10.54 -15.19
N ILE A 391 -14.66 -10.66 -15.79
CA ILE A 391 -14.37 -11.59 -16.88
C ILE A 391 -14.52 -13.05 -16.46
N VAL A 392 -14.04 -13.42 -15.27
CA VAL A 392 -14.20 -14.79 -14.74
C VAL A 392 -15.67 -15.19 -14.66
N HIS A 393 -16.56 -14.25 -14.35
CA HIS A 393 -17.99 -14.52 -14.16
C HIS A 393 -18.82 -14.43 -15.46
N PHE A 394 -18.33 -13.76 -16.49
CA PHE A 394 -19.02 -13.67 -17.79
C PHE A 394 -18.90 -14.92 -18.67
N GLY A 395 -17.94 -15.83 -18.41
CA GLY A 395 -17.80 -17.09 -19.14
C GLY A 395 -17.31 -16.94 -20.58
N ASP A 396 -17.77 -17.80 -21.50
CA ASP A 396 -17.20 -17.94 -22.85
C ASP A 396 -17.72 -16.89 -23.88
N ASP A 397 -18.74 -16.10 -23.55
CA ASP A 397 -19.33 -15.07 -24.44
C ASP A 397 -18.67 -13.69 -24.28
N LEU A 398 -17.33 -13.67 -24.31
CA LEU A 398 -16.51 -12.47 -24.08
C LEU A 398 -15.94 -11.84 -25.35
N THR A 399 -16.27 -12.39 -26.52
CA THR A 399 -15.83 -11.86 -27.83
C THR A 399 -16.23 -10.39 -28.02
N VAL A 400 -17.36 -9.98 -27.45
CA VAL A 400 -17.89 -8.60 -27.48
C VAL A 400 -16.98 -7.58 -26.81
N LEU A 401 -16.04 -8.00 -25.93
CA LEU A 401 -15.12 -7.12 -25.22
C LEU A 401 -13.86 -6.78 -26.02
N HIS A 402 -13.47 -7.61 -26.99
CA HIS A 402 -12.17 -7.48 -27.68
C HIS A 402 -12.00 -6.11 -28.38
N ALA A 403 -12.95 -5.76 -29.24
CA ALA A 403 -12.91 -4.49 -29.97
C ALA A 403 -13.04 -3.25 -29.06
N PRO A 404 -13.97 -3.19 -28.07
CA PRO A 404 -14.00 -2.12 -27.08
C PRO A 404 -12.68 -1.92 -26.32
N ILE A 405 -12.05 -3.01 -25.84
CA ILE A 405 -10.78 -2.95 -25.11
C ILE A 405 -9.67 -2.38 -25.99
N LEU A 406 -9.50 -2.90 -27.21
CA LEU A 406 -8.46 -2.40 -28.12
C LEU A 406 -8.65 -0.93 -28.47
N ARG A 407 -9.89 -0.48 -28.71
CA ARG A 407 -10.18 0.94 -28.96
C ARG A 407 -9.83 1.79 -27.76
N ARG A 408 -10.10 1.28 -26.55
CA ARG A 408 -9.81 1.99 -25.32
C ARG A 408 -8.31 2.12 -25.09
N ILE A 409 -7.55 1.05 -25.27
CA ILE A 409 -6.08 1.06 -25.20
C ILE A 409 -5.48 2.02 -26.23
N ALA A 410 -5.98 2.01 -27.47
CA ALA A 410 -5.48 2.88 -28.52
C ALA A 410 -5.71 4.38 -28.22
N ALA A 411 -6.79 4.71 -27.51
CA ALA A 411 -7.14 6.07 -27.12
C ALA A 411 -6.35 6.55 -25.88
N ASP A 412 -6.18 5.67 -24.88
CA ASP A 412 -5.62 6.02 -23.57
C ASP A 412 -4.18 5.50 -23.34
N GLY A 413 -3.42 5.17 -24.39
CA GLY A 413 -2.15 4.45 -24.33
C GLY A 413 -1.08 4.91 -23.32
N ALA A 414 -1.20 6.12 -22.75
CA ALA A 414 -0.32 6.64 -21.68
C ALA A 414 -0.86 6.45 -20.25
N ASN A 415 -2.14 6.11 -20.07
CA ASN A 415 -2.80 5.95 -18.78
C ASN A 415 -2.70 4.51 -18.28
N ARG A 416 -1.71 4.24 -17.42
CA ARG A 416 -1.44 2.91 -16.85
C ARG A 416 -2.67 2.30 -16.18
N GLU A 417 -3.38 3.08 -15.35
CA GLU A 417 -4.53 2.63 -14.54
C GLU A 417 -5.70 2.13 -15.39
N VAL A 418 -5.79 2.59 -16.64
CA VAL A 418 -6.78 2.13 -17.62
C VAL A 418 -6.21 1.01 -18.49
N VAL A 419 -5.02 1.24 -19.07
CA VAL A 419 -4.50 0.37 -20.12
C VAL A 419 -4.06 -0.99 -19.57
N GLN A 420 -3.35 -1.00 -18.44
CA GLN A 420 -2.76 -2.24 -17.91
C GLN A 420 -3.82 -3.27 -17.51
N PRO A 421 -4.88 -2.92 -16.72
CA PRO A 421 -5.90 -3.90 -16.36
C PRO A 421 -6.69 -4.41 -17.56
N LEU A 422 -7.01 -3.53 -18.53
CA LEU A 422 -7.73 -3.90 -19.75
C LEU A 422 -6.89 -4.79 -20.67
N ALA A 423 -5.62 -4.45 -20.90
CA ALA A 423 -4.72 -5.20 -21.75
C ALA A 423 -4.46 -6.60 -21.19
N ALA A 424 -4.35 -6.74 -19.87
CA ALA A 424 -4.20 -8.02 -19.18
C ALA A 424 -5.34 -9.01 -19.47
N GLN A 425 -6.48 -8.55 -19.99
CA GLN A 425 -7.60 -9.43 -20.31
C GLN A 425 -7.55 -10.02 -21.72
N LEU A 426 -6.82 -9.40 -22.64
CA LEU A 426 -6.87 -9.75 -24.07
C LEU A 426 -6.49 -11.22 -24.35
N TYR A 427 -5.51 -11.78 -23.63
CA TYR A 427 -5.11 -13.18 -23.81
C TYR A 427 -6.17 -14.20 -23.35
N ARG A 428 -7.15 -13.77 -22.54
CA ARG A 428 -8.26 -14.60 -22.03
C ARG A 428 -9.47 -14.61 -22.97
N LEU A 429 -9.56 -13.70 -23.92
CA LEU A 429 -10.73 -13.56 -24.78
C LEU A 429 -10.78 -14.62 -25.89
N PRO A 430 -11.99 -15.09 -26.32
CA PRO A 430 -12.13 -16.20 -27.27
C PRO A 430 -11.87 -15.83 -28.74
N ASP A 431 -11.91 -14.54 -29.09
CA ASP A 431 -11.77 -14.08 -30.48
C ASP A 431 -10.30 -13.81 -30.83
N ARG A 432 -9.62 -14.86 -31.30
CA ARG A 432 -8.21 -14.84 -31.69
C ARG A 432 -8.12 -14.82 -33.20
N SER A 433 -8.23 -13.63 -33.79
CA SER A 433 -7.99 -13.51 -35.24
C SER A 433 -6.56 -13.99 -35.55
N PRO A 434 -6.38 -14.92 -36.51
CA PRO A 434 -5.06 -15.40 -36.89
C PRO A 434 -4.21 -14.28 -37.51
N ALA A 435 -4.82 -13.19 -37.98
CA ALA A 435 -4.15 -12.02 -38.52
C ALA A 435 -4.15 -10.84 -37.52
N ILE A 436 -3.09 -10.02 -37.55
CA ILE A 436 -3.06 -8.73 -36.84
C ILE A 436 -4.09 -7.81 -37.50
N ILE A 437 -5.08 -7.35 -36.73
CA ILE A 437 -6.02 -6.33 -37.22
C ILE A 437 -5.38 -4.94 -37.15
N ALA A 438 -5.85 -3.99 -37.98
CA ALA A 438 -5.25 -2.67 -38.10
C ALA A 438 -5.09 -1.90 -36.77
N LEU A 439 -6.01 -2.11 -35.83
CA LEU A 439 -5.96 -1.45 -34.52
C LEU A 439 -4.88 -2.03 -33.60
N GLU A 440 -4.70 -3.35 -33.60
CA GLU A 440 -3.61 -4.00 -32.88
C GLU A 440 -2.26 -3.57 -33.45
N ASP A 441 -2.14 -3.57 -34.78
CA ASP A 441 -0.93 -3.15 -35.48
C ASP A 441 -0.54 -1.70 -35.12
N ALA A 442 -1.52 -0.80 -35.06
CA ALA A 442 -1.31 0.58 -34.67
C ALA A 442 -0.82 0.74 -33.22
N ILE A 443 -1.30 -0.10 -32.28
CA ILE A 443 -0.82 -0.09 -30.89
C ILE A 443 0.60 -0.67 -30.84
N LEU A 444 0.83 -1.83 -31.47
CA LEU A 444 2.09 -2.56 -31.42
C LEU A 444 3.25 -1.84 -32.14
N LYS A 445 2.96 -1.02 -33.15
CA LYS A 445 3.95 -0.17 -33.85
C LYS A 445 4.34 1.08 -33.07
N ASP A 446 3.56 1.52 -32.09
CA ASP A 446 3.85 2.72 -31.30
C ASP A 446 4.41 2.34 -29.92
N PRO A 447 5.72 2.58 -29.66
CA PRO A 447 6.35 2.24 -28.38
C PRO A 447 5.70 2.93 -27.18
N LYS A 448 5.07 4.09 -27.35
CA LYS A 448 4.39 4.79 -26.24
C LYS A 448 3.06 4.13 -25.91
N LYS A 449 2.29 3.71 -26.93
CA LYS A 449 0.97 3.11 -26.72
C LYS A 449 1.03 1.68 -26.20
N ARG A 450 2.04 0.91 -26.60
CA ARG A 450 2.19 -0.48 -26.14
C ARG A 450 2.88 -0.61 -24.79
N ARG A 451 3.30 0.50 -24.15
CA ARG A 451 4.03 0.50 -22.88
C ARG A 451 3.33 -0.31 -21.78
N TYR A 452 2.01 -0.21 -21.70
CA TYR A 452 1.17 -0.91 -20.72
C TYR A 452 0.30 -2.00 -21.35
N ALA A 453 0.53 -2.33 -22.63
CA ALA A 453 -0.30 -3.25 -23.40
C ALA A 453 0.24 -4.70 -23.36
N ASP A 454 0.79 -5.12 -22.22
CA ASP A 454 1.52 -6.39 -22.06
C ASP A 454 0.71 -7.59 -22.54
N GLY A 455 -0.58 -7.65 -22.20
CA GLY A 455 -1.44 -8.75 -22.63
C GLY A 455 -1.63 -8.82 -24.16
N LEU A 456 -1.60 -7.67 -24.86
CA LEU A 456 -1.62 -7.65 -26.34
C LEU A 456 -0.30 -8.16 -26.94
N ILE A 457 0.83 -7.87 -26.30
CA ILE A 457 2.16 -8.37 -26.70
C ILE A 457 2.23 -9.89 -26.45
N VAL A 458 1.78 -10.35 -25.29
CA VAL A 458 1.72 -11.78 -24.93
C VAL A 458 0.81 -12.55 -25.88
N GLN A 459 -0.32 -11.98 -26.28
CA GLN A 459 -1.27 -12.58 -27.23
C GLN A 459 -0.65 -12.86 -28.60
N GLN A 460 0.44 -12.17 -28.99
CA GLN A 460 1.13 -12.45 -30.25
C GLN A 460 1.68 -13.88 -30.32
N ALA A 461 1.89 -14.55 -29.18
CA ALA A 461 2.31 -15.95 -29.15
C ALA A 461 1.37 -16.89 -29.89
N ASP A 462 0.07 -16.58 -29.93
CA ASP A 462 -0.93 -17.38 -30.62
C ASP A 462 -0.71 -17.42 -32.15
N ARG A 463 0.08 -16.49 -32.70
CA ARG A 463 0.47 -16.43 -34.12
C ARG A 463 1.72 -17.25 -34.44
N GLY A 464 2.31 -17.91 -33.43
CA GLY A 464 3.47 -18.78 -33.60
C GLY A 464 4.69 -18.07 -34.19
N ALA A 465 5.40 -18.76 -35.10
CA ALA A 465 6.62 -18.25 -35.72
C ALA A 465 6.45 -16.89 -36.44
N ALA A 466 5.25 -16.59 -36.96
CA ALA A 466 4.97 -15.35 -37.66
C ALA A 466 5.09 -14.09 -36.76
N ALA A 467 4.93 -14.23 -35.44
CA ALA A 467 5.07 -13.13 -34.49
C ALA A 467 6.52 -12.83 -34.09
N VAL A 468 7.47 -13.74 -34.37
CA VAL A 468 8.86 -13.63 -33.88
C VAL A 468 9.53 -12.31 -34.30
N PRO A 469 9.46 -11.85 -35.56
CA PRO A 469 10.09 -10.58 -35.96
C PRO A 469 9.52 -9.37 -35.20
N LEU A 470 8.20 -9.38 -34.94
CA LEU A 470 7.53 -8.32 -34.18
C LEU A 470 8.02 -8.30 -32.72
N LEU A 471 8.08 -9.47 -32.07
CA LEU A 471 8.50 -9.59 -30.68
C LEU A 471 9.96 -9.15 -30.48
N ILE A 472 10.84 -9.51 -31.41
CA ILE A 472 12.25 -9.08 -31.40
C ILE A 472 12.38 -7.56 -31.58
N ARG A 473 11.59 -6.97 -32.48
CA ARG A 473 11.54 -5.51 -32.64
C ARG A 473 11.10 -4.82 -31.36
N ILE A 474 10.07 -5.32 -30.68
CA ILE A 474 9.59 -4.77 -29.40
C ILE A 474 10.69 -4.81 -28.35
N ILE A 475 11.39 -5.95 -28.19
CA ILE A 475 12.49 -6.08 -27.22
C ILE A 475 13.59 -5.05 -27.53
N ARG A 476 14.01 -4.95 -28.80
CA ARG A 476 15.07 -4.01 -29.21
C ARG A 476 14.71 -2.55 -28.92
N GLU A 477 13.55 -2.10 -29.41
CA GLU A 477 13.11 -0.70 -29.27
C GLU A 477 12.97 -0.28 -27.80
N HIS A 478 12.47 -1.16 -26.92
CA HIS A 478 12.35 -0.85 -25.50
C HIS A 478 13.67 -0.98 -24.73
N ALA A 479 14.57 -1.87 -25.15
CA ALA A 479 15.91 -1.97 -24.57
C ALA A 479 16.74 -0.70 -24.88
N GLU A 480 16.70 -0.20 -26.12
CA GLU A 480 17.30 1.09 -26.53
C GLU A 480 16.74 2.26 -25.69
N ARG A 481 15.41 2.33 -25.53
CA ARG A 481 14.76 3.37 -24.71
C ARG A 481 15.13 3.28 -23.23
N SER A 482 15.23 2.06 -22.69
CA SER A 482 15.66 1.82 -21.31
C SER A 482 17.12 2.24 -21.09
N GLN A 483 18.00 2.01 -22.07
CA GLN A 483 19.38 2.49 -22.03
C GLN A 483 19.44 4.02 -22.02
N ILE A 484 18.75 4.69 -22.95
CA ILE A 484 18.67 6.16 -23.01
C ILE A 484 18.15 6.73 -21.68
N ALA A 485 17.11 6.13 -21.10
CA ALA A 485 16.55 6.57 -19.82
C ALA A 485 17.55 6.43 -18.66
N ARG A 486 18.34 5.36 -18.63
CA ARG A 486 19.40 5.14 -17.64
C ARG A 486 20.55 6.14 -17.78
N GLU A 487 21.00 6.40 -19.00
CA GLU A 487 22.12 7.30 -19.29
C GLU A 487 21.78 8.76 -18.99
N GLN A 488 20.54 9.17 -19.22
CA GLN A 488 20.13 10.56 -19.04
C GLN A 488 19.90 10.96 -17.57
N ALA A 489 19.85 10.02 -16.61
CA ALA A 489 19.61 10.27 -15.17
C ALA A 489 18.40 11.19 -14.87
N ILE A 490 17.47 11.32 -15.82
CA ILE A 490 16.21 12.04 -15.64
C ILE A 490 15.33 11.15 -14.76
N ASN A 491 14.46 11.75 -13.95
CA ASN A 491 13.46 11.12 -13.08
C ASN A 491 12.48 10.13 -13.79
N ASN A 492 12.82 9.59 -14.96
CA ASN A 492 12.08 8.57 -15.66
C ASN A 492 12.38 7.21 -15.02
N HIS A 493 11.33 6.51 -14.60
CA HIS A 493 11.41 5.16 -14.07
C HIS A 493 11.84 4.18 -15.18
N PRO A 494 13.11 3.70 -15.20
CA PRO A 494 13.57 2.76 -16.24
C PRO A 494 12.78 1.44 -16.23
N ASP A 495 12.08 1.15 -15.13
CA ASP A 495 11.17 0.02 -14.98
C ASP A 495 10.00 0.04 -15.97
N GLN A 496 9.54 1.22 -16.42
CA GLN A 496 8.41 1.33 -17.37
C GLN A 496 8.75 0.82 -18.79
N GLU A 497 10.04 0.80 -19.16
CA GLU A 497 10.47 0.26 -20.45
C GLU A 497 10.76 -1.26 -20.36
N ILE A 498 10.67 -1.86 -19.17
CA ILE A 498 10.90 -3.30 -18.97
C ILE A 498 9.62 -4.12 -19.14
N GLU A 499 8.45 -3.57 -18.82
CA GLU A 499 7.17 -4.27 -18.94
C GLU A 499 6.97 -4.87 -20.36
N PRO A 500 7.18 -4.12 -21.46
CA PRO A 500 7.07 -4.68 -22.82
C PRO A 500 8.12 -5.75 -23.15
N ILE A 501 9.33 -5.65 -22.59
CA ILE A 501 10.40 -6.66 -22.76
C ILE A 501 9.99 -7.96 -22.07
N ALA A 502 9.46 -7.86 -20.84
CA ALA A 502 8.95 -9.02 -20.10
C ALA A 502 7.77 -9.68 -20.83
N ALA A 503 6.84 -8.88 -21.35
CA ALA A 503 5.70 -9.37 -22.14
C ALA A 503 6.15 -10.10 -23.42
N ALA A 504 7.11 -9.54 -24.16
CA ALA A 504 7.66 -10.16 -25.37
C ALA A 504 8.44 -11.45 -25.05
N ARG A 505 9.18 -11.50 -23.94
CA ARG A 505 9.83 -12.72 -23.43
C ARG A 505 8.80 -13.82 -23.14
N ILE A 506 7.69 -13.49 -22.47
CA ILE A 506 6.60 -14.44 -22.20
C ILE A 506 6.04 -14.97 -23.52
N ALA A 507 5.82 -14.09 -24.51
CA ALA A 507 5.32 -14.48 -25.82
C ALA A 507 6.26 -15.46 -26.54
N LEU A 508 7.57 -15.16 -26.59
CA LEU A 508 8.58 -16.04 -27.18
C LEU A 508 8.64 -17.40 -26.48
N CYS A 509 8.58 -17.42 -25.15
CA CYS A 509 8.52 -18.65 -24.35
C CYS A 509 7.29 -19.50 -24.71
N ARG A 510 6.12 -18.87 -24.88
CA ARG A 510 4.87 -19.55 -25.27
C ARG A 510 4.92 -20.11 -26.70
N ILE A 511 5.57 -19.42 -27.64
CA ILE A 511 5.81 -19.92 -29.01
C ILE A 511 6.71 -21.16 -28.98
N GLY A 512 7.71 -21.18 -28.10
CA GLY A 512 8.61 -22.31 -27.92
C GLY A 512 9.57 -22.52 -29.08
N PRO A 513 9.83 -23.76 -29.56
CA PRO A 513 10.91 -24.03 -30.52
C PRO A 513 10.69 -23.36 -31.88
N ALA A 514 9.44 -23.04 -32.22
CA ALA A 514 9.11 -22.26 -33.41
C ALA A 514 9.67 -20.82 -33.37
N ALA A 515 10.10 -20.34 -32.21
CA ALA A 515 10.78 -19.06 -32.02
C ALA A 515 12.31 -19.13 -32.13
N ILE A 516 12.89 -20.24 -32.61
CA ILE A 516 14.35 -20.38 -32.78
C ILE A 516 14.99 -19.23 -33.56
N GLY A 517 14.27 -18.64 -34.52
CA GLY A 517 14.72 -17.47 -35.28
C GLY A 517 14.95 -16.20 -34.45
N ALA A 518 14.53 -16.17 -33.18
CA ALA A 518 14.82 -15.09 -32.24
C ALA A 518 16.24 -15.15 -31.66
N VAL A 519 16.86 -16.34 -31.59
CA VAL A 519 18.06 -16.59 -30.79
C VAL A 519 19.22 -15.68 -31.19
N ASP A 520 19.52 -15.57 -32.49
CA ASP A 520 20.66 -14.78 -32.94
C ASP A 520 20.48 -13.28 -32.69
N ALA A 521 19.26 -12.76 -32.88
CA ALA A 521 18.96 -11.37 -32.57
C ALA A 521 19.04 -11.07 -31.06
N LEU A 522 18.62 -12.01 -30.20
CA LEU A 522 18.76 -11.87 -28.76
C LEU A 522 20.24 -11.92 -28.33
N ARG A 523 21.04 -12.83 -28.90
CA ARG A 523 22.48 -12.90 -28.66
C ARG A 523 23.19 -11.61 -29.07
N GLU A 524 22.82 -11.03 -30.21
CA GLU A 524 23.34 -9.74 -30.66
C GLU A 524 23.03 -8.62 -29.66
N MET A 525 21.78 -8.52 -29.18
CA MET A 525 21.41 -7.53 -28.17
C MET A 525 22.15 -7.72 -26.84
N MET A 526 22.39 -8.98 -26.44
CA MET A 526 23.17 -9.30 -25.24
C MET A 526 24.64 -8.94 -25.40
N ALA A 527 25.25 -9.21 -26.55
CA ALA A 527 26.64 -8.89 -26.84
C ALA A 527 26.90 -7.38 -26.91
N ASN A 528 25.87 -6.59 -27.24
CA ASN A 528 25.92 -5.13 -27.33
C ASN A 528 25.47 -4.43 -26.04
N ASP A 529 25.34 -5.15 -24.91
CA ASP A 529 24.91 -4.61 -23.60
C ASP A 529 23.57 -3.85 -23.62
N LEU A 530 22.70 -4.15 -24.58
CA LEU A 530 21.44 -3.43 -24.76
C LEU A 530 20.44 -3.74 -23.64
N LEU A 531 20.50 -4.97 -23.12
CA LEU A 531 19.61 -5.46 -22.06
C LEU A 531 20.24 -5.27 -20.67
N PRO A 532 19.51 -4.79 -19.65
CA PRO A 532 20.04 -4.67 -18.29
C PRO A 532 20.52 -6.01 -17.73
N GLU A 533 21.63 -5.99 -16.96
CA GLU A 533 22.18 -7.20 -16.32
C GLU A 533 21.14 -7.95 -15.48
N ARG A 534 20.29 -7.22 -14.73
CA ARG A 534 19.16 -7.81 -13.97
C ARG A 534 18.20 -8.63 -14.83
N THR A 535 17.99 -8.22 -16.08
CA THR A 535 17.10 -8.92 -17.03
C THR A 535 17.76 -10.20 -17.51
N LEU A 536 19.07 -10.15 -17.74
CA LEU A 536 19.86 -11.31 -18.18
C LEU A 536 20.12 -12.32 -17.06
N ASP A 537 20.12 -11.87 -15.80
CA ASP A 537 20.24 -12.71 -14.60
C ASP A 537 18.90 -13.30 -14.12
N ASP A 538 17.78 -12.94 -14.76
CA ASP A 538 16.45 -13.47 -14.42
C ASP A 538 16.30 -14.94 -14.87
N ILE A 539 15.82 -15.81 -13.96
CA ILE A 539 15.52 -17.22 -14.24
C ILE A 539 14.55 -17.40 -15.41
N ASN A 540 13.57 -16.51 -15.55
CA ASN A 540 12.58 -16.54 -16.62
C ASN A 540 13.21 -16.24 -17.98
N TRP A 541 14.27 -15.44 -18.01
CA TRP A 541 15.05 -15.23 -19.23
C TRP A 541 15.76 -16.54 -19.65
N LYS A 542 16.38 -17.23 -18.68
CA LYS A 542 17.03 -18.53 -18.92
C LYS A 542 16.05 -19.60 -19.40
N VAL A 543 14.86 -19.65 -18.80
CA VAL A 543 13.78 -20.56 -19.20
C VAL A 543 13.33 -20.27 -20.63
N MET A 544 13.09 -19.00 -20.97
CA MET A 544 12.72 -18.60 -22.33
C MET A 544 13.80 -19.02 -23.35
N LEU A 545 15.08 -18.75 -23.09
CA LEU A 545 16.18 -19.11 -23.99
C LEU A 545 16.25 -20.63 -24.24
N ALA A 546 16.14 -21.45 -23.18
CA ALA A 546 16.11 -22.90 -23.31
C ALA A 546 14.89 -23.35 -24.13
N ARG A 547 13.72 -22.73 -23.89
CA ARG A 547 12.45 -23.11 -24.51
C ARG A 547 12.40 -22.81 -26.01
N ILE A 548 13.05 -21.73 -26.46
CA ILE A 548 13.15 -21.38 -27.89
C ILE A 548 14.29 -22.13 -28.62
N GLY A 549 15.11 -22.90 -27.90
CA GLY A 549 16.11 -23.80 -28.49
C GLY A 549 17.57 -23.34 -28.35
N THR A 550 17.88 -22.45 -27.42
CA THR A 550 19.28 -22.13 -27.07
C THR A 550 19.93 -23.37 -26.42
N PRO A 551 21.14 -23.79 -26.85
CA PRO A 551 21.82 -24.92 -26.23
C PRO A 551 22.06 -24.69 -24.73
N LEU A 552 21.73 -25.67 -23.89
CA LEU A 552 21.77 -25.52 -22.43
C LEU A 552 23.16 -25.13 -21.89
N HIS A 553 24.23 -25.57 -22.54
CA HIS A 553 25.60 -25.26 -22.15
C HIS A 553 25.98 -23.79 -22.38
N GLU A 554 25.23 -23.07 -23.22
CA GLU A 554 25.38 -21.61 -23.43
C GLU A 554 24.56 -20.78 -22.45
N ILE A 555 23.67 -21.42 -21.67
CA ILE A 555 22.80 -20.73 -20.72
C ILE A 555 23.49 -20.69 -19.36
N THR A 556 23.87 -19.49 -18.93
CA THR A 556 24.54 -19.26 -17.65
C THR A 556 23.57 -19.29 -16.47
N LYS A 557 24.02 -19.81 -15.33
CA LYS A 557 23.27 -19.85 -14.07
C LYS A 557 23.06 -18.44 -13.51
N PRO A 558 21.86 -18.12 -13.04
CA PRO A 558 21.61 -16.84 -12.39
C PRO A 558 22.33 -16.72 -11.03
N SER A 559 22.68 -15.49 -10.65
CA SER A 559 23.38 -15.17 -9.39
C SER A 559 22.55 -15.57 -8.16
N SER A 560 21.21 -15.42 -8.25
CA SER A 560 20.23 -15.82 -7.23
C SER A 560 20.29 -17.29 -6.83
N ARG A 561 20.86 -18.17 -7.67
CA ARG A 561 21.02 -19.60 -7.42
C ARG A 561 22.42 -19.94 -6.93
N GLY A 562 22.90 -19.25 -5.88
CA GLY A 562 24.25 -19.44 -5.32
C GLY A 562 24.56 -20.85 -4.78
N GLN A 563 23.53 -21.63 -4.45
CA GLN A 563 23.66 -22.94 -3.79
C GLN A 563 23.84 -24.13 -4.76
N ILE A 564 23.78 -23.93 -6.07
CA ILE A 564 23.95 -25.00 -7.08
C ILE A 564 25.06 -24.64 -8.06
N THR A 565 25.76 -25.67 -8.55
CA THR A 565 26.78 -25.52 -9.60
C THR A 565 26.12 -25.25 -10.96
N GLU A 566 26.91 -24.71 -11.89
CA GLU A 566 26.49 -24.45 -13.28
C GLU A 566 25.93 -25.71 -13.95
N ALA A 567 26.67 -26.82 -13.91
CA ALA A 567 26.25 -28.09 -14.49
C ALA A 567 24.93 -28.60 -13.89
N LYS A 568 24.74 -28.45 -12.57
CA LYS A 568 23.49 -28.86 -11.88
C LYS A 568 22.31 -27.96 -12.23
N PHE A 569 22.57 -26.67 -12.50
CA PHE A 569 21.55 -25.76 -13.01
C PHE A 569 21.12 -26.17 -14.42
N GLN A 570 22.07 -26.39 -15.33
CA GLN A 570 21.79 -26.79 -16.71
C GLN A 570 21.07 -28.15 -16.78
N GLU A 571 21.46 -29.12 -15.94
CA GLU A 571 20.76 -30.40 -15.80
C GLU A 571 19.30 -30.22 -15.37
N ARG A 572 19.05 -29.39 -14.35
CA ARG A 572 17.68 -29.09 -13.86
C ARG A 572 16.86 -28.36 -14.90
N LEU A 573 17.46 -27.39 -15.59
CA LEU A 573 16.79 -26.65 -16.65
C LEU A 573 16.40 -27.59 -17.79
N GLY A 574 17.30 -28.48 -18.20
CA GLY A 574 17.02 -29.52 -19.20
C GLY A 574 15.90 -30.47 -18.78
N LYS A 575 15.92 -30.96 -17.53
CA LYS A 575 14.82 -31.79 -16.99
C LYS A 575 13.48 -31.06 -17.02
N ASN A 576 13.45 -29.78 -16.65
CA ASN A 576 12.24 -28.95 -16.69
C ASN A 576 11.70 -28.74 -18.11
N MET A 577 12.53 -28.84 -19.15
CA MET A 577 12.08 -28.70 -20.55
C MET A 577 11.38 -29.95 -21.11
N VAL A 578 11.55 -31.12 -20.48
CA VAL A 578 10.95 -32.38 -20.95
C VAL A 578 9.42 -32.37 -20.81
N ASP A 579 8.92 -31.98 -19.63
CA ASP A 579 7.49 -31.91 -19.30
C ASP A 579 7.06 -30.46 -19.00
N PHE A 580 7.44 -29.54 -19.89
CA PHE A 580 7.24 -28.12 -19.64
C PHE A 580 5.76 -27.70 -19.74
N ASP A 581 5.17 -27.32 -18.61
CA ASP A 581 3.86 -26.67 -18.56
C ASP A 581 3.99 -25.21 -19.01
N VAL A 582 3.54 -24.90 -20.22
CA VAL A 582 3.60 -23.54 -20.79
C VAL A 582 2.85 -22.51 -19.93
N ARG A 583 1.73 -22.89 -19.31
CA ARG A 583 0.91 -21.97 -18.50
C ARG A 583 1.62 -21.60 -17.21
N ARG A 584 2.33 -22.55 -16.59
CA ARG A 584 3.07 -22.31 -15.34
C ARG A 584 4.48 -21.82 -15.57
N GLY A 585 5.15 -22.29 -16.62
CA GLY A 585 6.59 -22.11 -16.83
C GLY A 585 6.96 -20.82 -17.56
N CYS A 586 6.04 -20.21 -18.31
CA CYS A 586 6.31 -18.93 -18.99
C CYS A 586 5.81 -17.70 -18.22
N ASP A 587 4.91 -17.83 -17.24
CA ASP A 587 4.24 -16.73 -16.52
C ASP A 587 4.82 -16.42 -15.13
N VAL A 588 6.01 -16.95 -14.80
CA VAL A 588 6.45 -17.09 -13.40
C VAL A 588 6.74 -15.74 -12.69
N SER A 589 5.73 -15.24 -12.00
CA SER A 589 5.83 -14.41 -10.79
C SER A 589 5.97 -15.26 -9.51
N SER A 590 6.14 -16.58 -9.63
CA SER A 590 6.21 -17.54 -8.51
C SER A 590 7.28 -18.63 -8.70
N VAL A 591 8.55 -18.25 -8.59
CA VAL A 591 9.68 -19.13 -8.20
C VAL A 591 10.60 -18.36 -7.26
#